data_AF-A0A2V3PTS7-F1
#
_entry.id   AF-A0A2V3PTS7-F1
#
_cell.length_a   1.000
_cell.length_b   1.000
_cell.length_c   1.000
_cell.angle_alpha   90.00
_cell.angle_beta   90.00
_cell.angle_gamma   90.00
#
_symmetry.space_group_name_H-M   'P 1'
#
loop_
_entity.id
_entity.type
_entity.pdbx_description
1 polymer ?
#
loop_
_entity_poly.entity_id
_entity_poly.type
_entity_poly.pdbx_seq_one_letter_code
_entity_poly.pdbx_strand_id
1 'polypeptide(L)'
;MEIMNQNDPRIKQAFDSLDITSGKLAELFADYRPILNGERHITDEHLRMLIHVCDRTLQDYRSKGLLPYFKLTKKVLYKDNLL
;
A
#
# COMPACT_ATOMS: atom_id res chain seq x y z
N MET A 1 -40.91 11.21 -16.23
CA MET A 1 -39.55 10.93 -15.70
C MET A 1 -38.60 11.61 -16.67
N GLU A 2 -37.93 12.69 -16.27
CA GLU A 2 -36.92 13.31 -17.16
C GLU A 2 -35.69 12.41 -17.20
N ILE A 3 -35.32 11.97 -18.41
CA ILE A 3 -34.12 11.17 -18.63
C ILE A 3 -32.96 12.14 -18.81
N MET A 4 -32.14 12.28 -17.78
CA MET A 4 -30.85 12.97 -17.87
C MET A 4 -29.96 12.23 -18.87
N ASN A 5 -29.42 12.94 -19.86
CA ASN A 5 -28.53 12.37 -20.87
C ASN A 5 -27.15 13.06 -20.82
N GLN A 6 -26.16 12.48 -21.50
CA GLN A 6 -24.76 12.94 -21.51
C GLN A 6 -24.53 14.40 -21.97
N ASN A 7 -25.53 15.04 -22.60
CA ASN A 7 -25.48 16.45 -23.00
C ASN A 7 -26.12 17.39 -21.96
N ASP A 8 -26.62 16.87 -20.85
CA ASP A 8 -27.12 17.68 -19.75
C ASP A 8 -25.96 18.52 -19.18
N PRO A 9 -26.09 19.86 -19.12
CA PRO A 9 -25.06 20.73 -18.58
C PRO A 9 -24.59 20.33 -17.18
N ARG A 10 -25.46 19.75 -16.36
CA ARG A 10 -25.14 19.28 -15.00
C ARG A 10 -24.22 18.06 -15.05
N ILE A 11 -24.47 17.14 -15.99
CA ILE A 11 -23.63 15.96 -16.21
C ILE A 11 -22.27 16.38 -16.73
N LYS A 12 -22.23 17.29 -17.70
CA LYS A 12 -20.98 17.86 -18.23
C LYS A 12 -20.16 18.53 -17.14
N GLN A 13 -20.78 19.41 -16.34
CA GLN A 13 -20.09 20.09 -15.24
C GLN A 13 -19.54 19.13 -14.19
N ALA A 14 -20.26 18.04 -13.91
CA ALA A 14 -19.79 17.00 -12.99
C ALA A 14 -18.54 16.31 -13.55
N PHE A 15 -18.53 15.92 -14.83
CA PHE A 15 -17.36 15.32 -15.47
C PHE A 15 -16.18 16.29 -15.54
N ASP A 16 -16.39 17.55 -15.91
CA ASP A 16 -15.34 18.58 -15.93
C ASP A 16 -14.71 18.74 -14.53
N SER A 17 -15.54 18.69 -13.48
CA SER A 17 -15.06 18.77 -12.09
C SER A 17 -14.27 17.54 -11.65
N LEU A 18 -14.65 16.35 -12.14
CA LEU A 18 -13.92 15.10 -11.91
C LEU A 18 -12.55 15.14 -12.61
N ASP A 19 -12.49 15.61 -13.86
CA ASP A 19 -11.24 15.70 -14.61
C ASP A 19 -10.25 16.67 -13.95
N ILE A 20 -10.72 17.84 -13.50
CA ILE A 20 -9.91 18.79 -12.74
C ILE A 20 -9.38 18.15 -11.44
N THR A 21 -10.23 17.43 -10.72
CA THR A 21 -9.85 16.77 -9.46
C THR A 21 -8.84 15.66 -9.70
N SER A 22 -9.03 14.87 -10.76
CA SER A 22 -8.12 13.81 -11.20
C SER A 22 -6.75 14.37 -11.57
N GLY A 23 -6.70 15.46 -12.33
CA GLY A 23 -5.45 16.15 -12.69
C GLY A 23 -4.69 16.66 -11.46
N LYS A 24 -5.40 17.28 -10.51
CA LYS A 24 -4.79 17.74 -9.24
C LYS A 24 -4.26 16.58 -8.39
N LEU A 25 -4.97 15.45 -8.35
CA LEU A 25 -4.48 14.25 -7.67
C LEU A 25 -3.22 13.72 -8.35
N ALA A 26 -3.19 13.67 -9.68
CA ALA A 26 -2.00 13.23 -10.42
C ALA A 26 -0.79 14.14 -10.14
N GLU A 27 -0.96 15.46 -10.10
CA GLU A 27 0.10 16.42 -9.71
C GLU A 27 0.59 16.19 -8.28
N LEU A 28 -0.33 15.99 -7.33
CA LEU A 28 0.01 15.71 -5.93
C LEU A 28 0.81 14.41 -5.77
N PHE A 29 0.50 13.40 -6.58
CA PHE A 29 1.18 12.11 -6.53
C PHE A 29 2.44 12.02 -7.39
N ALA A 30 2.75 13.01 -8.24
CA ALA A 30 3.89 12.98 -9.15
C ALA A 30 5.23 12.71 -8.43
N ASP A 31 5.42 13.38 -7.28
CA ASP A 31 6.61 13.23 -6.44
C ASP A 31 6.34 12.43 -5.16
N TYR A 32 5.14 11.90 -4.98
CA TYR A 32 4.84 11.06 -3.83
C TYR A 32 5.67 9.78 -3.91
N ARG A 33 6.53 9.58 -2.91
CA ARG A 33 7.27 8.34 -2.69
C ARG A 33 6.65 7.68 -1.47
N PRO A 34 5.69 6.75 -1.64
CA PRO A 34 5.11 6.05 -0.50
C PRO A 34 6.22 5.34 0.28
N ILE A 35 6.02 5.21 1.60
CA ILE A 35 6.95 4.46 2.46
C ILE A 35 7.08 3.05 1.88
N LEU A 36 8.32 2.57 1.71
CA LEU A 36 8.63 1.28 1.10
C LEU A 36 8.08 1.12 -0.34
N ASN A 37 8.02 2.21 -1.11
CA ASN A 37 7.51 2.22 -2.49
C ASN A 37 6.08 1.65 -2.64
N GLY A 38 5.27 1.70 -1.58
CA GLY A 38 3.91 1.16 -1.59
C GLY A 38 3.84 -0.35 -1.43
N GLU A 39 4.97 -1.03 -1.23
CA GLU A 39 4.98 -2.45 -0.88
C GLU A 39 4.41 -2.66 0.53
N ARG A 40 3.51 -3.62 0.67
CA ARG A 40 3.00 -4.04 1.97
C ARG A 40 4.10 -4.78 2.72
N HIS A 41 4.22 -4.42 3.99
CA HIS A 41 5.17 -5.03 4.89
C HIS A 41 4.47 -5.46 6.19
N ILE A 42 4.86 -6.61 6.69
CA ILE A 42 4.34 -7.19 7.92
C ILE A 42 5.39 -7.17 9.02
N THR A 43 4.93 -7.04 10.27
CA THR A 43 5.80 -7.06 11.45
C THR A 43 6.11 -8.48 11.90
N ASP A 44 7.07 -8.63 12.82
CA ASP A 44 7.34 -9.88 13.53
C ASP A 44 6.10 -10.56 14.09
N GLU A 45 5.19 -9.79 14.68
CA GLU A 45 3.95 -10.31 15.28
C GLU A 45 3.06 -10.95 14.22
N HIS A 46 2.82 -10.23 13.12
CA HIS A 46 2.01 -10.73 12.01
C HIS A 46 2.65 -11.93 11.33
N LEU A 47 3.96 -11.87 11.08
CA LEU A 47 4.65 -12.99 10.43
C LEU A 47 4.61 -14.25 11.30
N ARG A 48 4.86 -14.14 12.62
CA ARG A 48 4.74 -15.29 13.54
C ARG A 48 3.37 -15.93 13.51
N MET A 49 2.31 -15.12 13.43
CA MET A 49 0.94 -15.63 13.31
C MET A 49 0.71 -16.36 11.99
N LEU A 50 1.29 -15.86 10.90
CA LEU A 50 1.09 -16.39 9.55
C LEU A 50 1.81 -17.73 9.30
N ILE A 51 3.05 -17.87 9.79
CA ILE A 51 3.84 -19.10 9.63
C ILE A 51 3.83 -20.01 10.87
N HIS A 52 3.08 -19.64 11.91
CA HIS A 52 2.93 -20.39 13.16
C HIS A 52 4.24 -20.74 13.87
N VAL A 53 5.17 -19.78 13.96
CA VAL A 53 6.45 -19.96 14.67
C VAL A 53 6.60 -19.05 15.88
N CYS A 54 7.44 -19.46 16.82
CA CYS A 54 7.79 -18.64 17.98
C CYS A 54 8.91 -17.62 17.66
N ASP A 55 9.16 -16.69 18.59
CA ASP A 55 10.21 -15.67 18.46
C ASP A 55 11.60 -16.25 18.19
N ARG A 56 11.93 -17.33 18.91
CA ARG A 56 13.24 -17.97 18.79
C ARG A 56 13.45 -18.54 17.38
N THR A 57 12.43 -19.19 16.82
CA THR A 57 12.47 -19.70 15.45
C THR A 57 12.58 -18.56 14.43
N LEU A 58 11.83 -17.47 14.62
CA LEU A 58 11.90 -16.32 13.70
C LEU A 58 13.28 -15.64 13.77
N GLN A 59 13.89 -15.58 14.95
CA GLN A 59 15.25 -15.09 15.14
C GLN A 59 16.29 -16.01 14.49
N ASP A 60 16.12 -17.33 14.58
CA ASP A 60 16.96 -18.30 13.88
C ASP A 60 16.89 -18.13 12.37
N TYR A 61 15.68 -17.91 11.82
CA TYR A 61 15.49 -17.66 10.39
C TYR A 61 16.21 -16.40 9.92
N ARG A 62 16.19 -15.32 10.71
CA ARG A 62 16.99 -14.12 10.39
C ARG A 62 18.48 -14.39 10.48
N SER A 63 18.92 -15.08 11.52
CA SER A 63 20.34 -15.35 11.78
C SER A 63 20.95 -16.24 10.68
N LYS A 64 20.15 -17.16 10.13
CA LYS A 64 20.52 -18.03 9.02
C LYS A 64 20.31 -17.40 7.64
N GLY A 65 19.80 -16.17 7.57
CA GLY A 65 19.51 -15.48 6.30
C GLY A 65 18.38 -16.11 5.47
N LEU A 66 17.52 -16.91 6.09
CA LEU A 66 16.43 -17.63 5.42
C LEU A 66 15.25 -16.71 5.07
N LEU A 67 15.07 -15.62 5.82
CA LEU A 67 14.00 -14.65 5.60
C LEU A 67 14.59 -13.26 5.38
N PRO A 68 14.46 -12.68 4.17
CA PRO A 68 14.78 -11.28 3.92
C PRO A 68 13.94 -10.35 4.82
N TYR A 69 14.59 -9.36 5.43
CA TYR A 69 13.93 -8.41 6.32
C TYR A 69 14.53 -7.01 6.20
N PHE A 70 13.72 -6.01 6.53
CA PHE A 70 14.12 -4.62 6.68
C PHE A 70 14.16 -4.26 8.16
N LYS A 71 15.30 -3.71 8.62
CA LYS A 71 15.45 -3.23 9.99
C LYS A 71 15.22 -1.74 10.05
N LEU A 72 14.09 -1.34 10.64
CA LEU A 72 13.87 0.01 11.14
C LEU A 72 14.43 0.10 12.56
N THR A 73 14.80 1.30 13.01
CA THR A 73 15.47 1.54 14.30
C THR A 73 14.89 0.75 15.49
N LYS A 74 13.57 0.55 15.54
CA LYS A 74 12.86 -0.20 16.59
C LYS A 74 11.97 -1.34 16.08
N LYS A 75 11.91 -1.59 14.76
CA LYS A 75 10.97 -2.56 14.17
C LYS A 75 11.64 -3.37 13.08
N VAL A 76 11.26 -4.63 12.96
CA VAL A 76 11.63 -5.47 11.82
C VAL A 76 10.40 -5.65 10.95
N LEU A 77 10.61 -5.50 9.64
CA LEU A 77 9.59 -5.63 8.62
C LEU A 77 9.97 -6.71 7.62
N TYR A 78 8.97 -7.42 7.15
CA TYR A 78 9.07 -8.42 6.08
C TYR A 78 8.17 -8.00 4.94
N LYS A 79 8.53 -8.36 3.71
CA LYS A 79 7.60 -8.17 2.60
C LYS A 79 6.39 -9.07 2.79
N ASP A 80 5.20 -8.57 2.44
CA ASP A 80 3.96 -9.34 2.53
C ASP A 80 3.94 -10.52 1.52
N ASN A 81 4.67 -10.38 0.40
CA ASN A 81 4.83 -11.41 -0.63
C ASN A 81 6.00 -12.38 -0.40
N LEU A 82 6.53 -12.46 0.82
CA LEU A 82 7.67 -13.32 1.16
C LEU A 82 7.28 -14.80 1.31
N LEU A 83 5.98 -15.10 1.33
CA LEU A 83 5.38 -16.43 1.39
C LEU A 83 4.65 -16.73 0.08
#